data_AF-A0A1Z5KNV6-F1
#
_entry.id   AF-A0A1Z5KNV6-F1
#
_cell.length_a   1.000
_cell.length_b   1.000
_cell.length_c   1.000
_cell.angle_alpha   90.00
_cell.angle_beta   90.00
_cell.angle_gamma   90.00
#
_symmetry.space_group_name_H-M   'P 1'
#
loop_
_entity.id
_entity.type
_entity.pdbx_description
1 polymer ?
#
loop_
_entity_poly.entity_id
_entity_poly.type
_entity_poly.pdbx_seq_one_letter_code
_entity_poly.pdbx_strand_id
1 'polypeptide(L)'
;MKSLLKRSLFCLFTIIAHQTTSGLALSTLSSSQSALSQESSLLHELVAGNVAWNSLVGEADRAFRLGVLLEKNGQARKASASFHEAATLYQCFVDRQSEFGHVTCLPEEDCTTILAYTCLRLAFLNLDALGDPKAAAKLYKESTLIDPIPSAVSYTGLGNSIQADGSVEEAIPPYRSALQIQPADRNVLFHLAVALERSGEEHEAEEIMEILRREESKYACLVDSWGYVRWHTRKTEPLNLYRGTRSMLELALQAALPLVEQGGLVCEFGVGSGRSMRFTQEILPLTTELHGFDTFTGLPQPWGNEPAGSYSTGGRVPVMDGKVQFHKGLFGETIAPFLKERGPEAFLAYANIDCDLYSSTLDILEAMHGRVVPGTIIVFDEYIGHPTWRQDEFRAWRETCKRFGWKYEYLAFSLTTNQAIVRITEA
;
A
#
# COMPACT_ATOMS: atom_id res chain seq x y z
N MET A 1 10.04 -7.39 31.66
CA MET A 1 10.16 -6.21 30.78
C MET A 1 10.45 -6.52 29.30
N LYS A 2 11.04 -7.66 28.90
CA LYS A 2 10.87 -8.24 27.54
C LYS A 2 9.66 -9.19 27.41
N SER A 3 8.94 -9.42 28.52
CA SER A 3 7.83 -10.38 28.64
C SER A 3 6.43 -9.76 28.52
N LEU A 4 6.27 -8.44 28.62
CA LEU A 4 4.98 -7.76 28.51
C LEU A 4 4.58 -7.52 27.05
N LEU A 5 5.50 -7.06 26.19
CA LEU A 5 5.27 -7.00 24.73
C LEU A 5 4.96 -8.37 24.12
N LYS A 6 5.62 -9.45 24.60
CA LYS A 6 5.29 -10.82 24.19
C LYS A 6 3.91 -11.27 24.69
N ARG A 7 3.42 -10.80 25.84
CA ARG A 7 2.09 -11.19 26.35
C ARG A 7 0.96 -10.44 25.63
N SER A 8 1.14 -9.17 25.27
CA SER A 8 0.10 -8.40 24.56
C SER A 8 -0.08 -8.88 23.11
N LEU A 9 1.01 -9.19 22.38
CA LEU A 9 0.90 -9.81 21.05
C LEU A 9 0.42 -11.28 21.12
N PHE A 10 0.83 -12.07 22.12
CA PHE A 10 0.45 -13.48 22.24
C PHE A 10 -1.00 -13.67 22.70
N CYS A 11 -1.54 -12.76 23.53
CA CYS A 11 -2.98 -12.74 23.85
C CYS A 11 -3.82 -12.42 22.61
N LEU A 12 -3.39 -11.48 21.75
CA LEU A 12 -4.11 -11.16 20.52
C LEU A 12 -4.17 -12.35 19.54
N PHE A 13 -3.10 -13.14 19.44
CA PHE A 13 -3.05 -14.35 18.60
C PHE A 13 -3.87 -15.52 19.16
N THR A 14 -4.00 -15.65 20.48
CA THR A 14 -4.72 -16.78 21.11
C THR A 14 -6.23 -16.60 21.03
N ILE A 15 -6.74 -15.35 21.05
CA ILE A 15 -8.17 -15.05 20.93
C ILE A 15 -8.71 -15.34 19.52
N ILE A 16 -7.87 -15.23 18.48
CA ILE A 16 -8.24 -15.49 17.07
C ILE A 16 -8.59 -16.97 16.82
N ALA A 17 -8.13 -17.91 17.65
CA ALA A 17 -8.28 -19.35 17.41
C ALA A 17 -9.56 -19.98 18.03
N HIS A 18 -10.39 -19.25 18.78
CA HIS A 18 -11.44 -19.87 19.60
C HIS A 18 -12.89 -19.45 19.35
N GLN A 19 -13.19 -18.60 18.35
CA GLN A 19 -14.57 -18.13 18.13
C GLN A 19 -15.07 -18.27 16.69
N THR A 20 -14.69 -19.34 16.00
CA THR A 20 -15.34 -19.77 14.76
C THR A 20 -16.51 -20.72 15.04
N THR A 21 -17.61 -20.22 15.61
CA THR A 21 -18.90 -20.94 15.48
C THR A 21 -20.11 -20.02 15.63
N SER A 22 -21.06 -20.22 14.72
CA SER A 22 -22.48 -19.84 14.71
C SER A 22 -22.85 -18.45 14.19
N GLY A 23 -23.71 -18.45 13.16
CA GLY A 23 -24.24 -17.26 12.48
C GLY A 23 -25.76 -17.16 12.51
N LEU A 24 -26.31 -16.54 11.44
CA LEU A 24 -27.70 -16.15 11.12
C LEU A 24 -28.00 -14.67 11.44
N ALA A 25 -28.86 -13.92 10.75
CA ALA A 25 -29.45 -13.90 9.38
C ALA A 25 -30.17 -12.53 9.26
N LEU A 26 -30.10 -11.89 8.09
CA LEU A 26 -30.69 -10.57 7.79
C LEU A 26 -32.17 -10.65 7.40
N SER A 27 -32.96 -9.61 7.73
CA SER A 27 -34.15 -9.22 6.95
C SER A 27 -34.46 -7.71 6.99
N THR A 28 -34.54 -7.16 5.78
CA THR A 28 -35.13 -5.94 5.17
C THR A 28 -36.52 -5.49 5.70
N LEU A 29 -37.12 -4.28 5.50
CA LEU A 29 -36.92 -3.08 4.67
C LEU A 29 -37.96 -1.98 5.07
N SER A 30 -37.66 -0.70 4.74
CA SER A 30 -38.55 0.32 4.13
C SER A 30 -39.08 1.56 4.89
N SER A 31 -38.97 2.68 4.13
CA SER A 31 -39.78 3.92 4.02
C SER A 31 -39.66 5.08 5.03
N SER A 32 -38.67 5.94 4.75
CA SER A 32 -38.78 7.36 4.30
C SER A 32 -39.88 8.32 4.81
N GLN A 33 -39.39 9.53 5.17
CA GLN A 33 -40.04 10.87 5.16
C GLN A 33 -40.70 11.41 6.45
N SER A 34 -39.95 11.37 7.54
CA SER A 34 -40.11 12.20 8.76
C SER A 34 -38.80 12.93 9.15
N ALA A 35 -37.89 13.05 8.18
CA ALA A 35 -36.45 12.92 8.31
C ALA A 35 -35.66 14.09 8.94
N LEU A 36 -36.26 15.02 9.67
CA LEU A 36 -35.51 16.15 10.27
C LEU A 36 -35.87 16.50 11.72
N SER A 37 -37.00 16.02 12.25
CA SER A 37 -37.36 16.18 13.67
C SER A 37 -37.28 14.87 14.47
N GLN A 38 -37.18 13.72 13.79
CA GLN A 38 -37.01 12.40 14.41
C GLN A 38 -35.55 12.02 14.69
N GLU A 39 -34.54 12.63 14.06
CA GLU A 39 -33.13 12.27 14.30
C GLU A 39 -32.67 12.59 15.74
N SER A 40 -33.18 13.67 16.33
CA SER A 40 -32.92 14.02 17.73
C SER A 40 -33.59 13.07 18.72
N SER A 41 -34.75 12.49 18.39
CA SER A 41 -35.43 11.53 19.27
C SER A 41 -34.93 10.10 19.06
N LEU A 42 -34.51 9.73 17.84
CA LEU A 42 -33.88 8.45 17.53
C LEU A 42 -32.51 8.30 18.20
N LEU A 43 -31.70 9.36 18.26
CA LEU A 43 -30.47 9.36 19.08
C LEU A 43 -30.79 9.18 20.56
N HIS A 44 -31.84 9.82 21.07
CA HIS A 44 -32.26 9.66 22.46
C HIS A 44 -32.83 8.26 22.76
N GLU A 45 -33.53 7.62 21.82
CA GLU A 45 -34.04 6.25 21.93
C GLU A 45 -32.96 5.18 21.67
N LEU A 46 -31.96 5.43 20.82
CA LEU A 46 -30.76 4.59 20.68
C LEU A 46 -29.90 4.64 21.95
N VAL A 47 -29.86 5.78 22.64
CA VAL A 47 -29.18 5.95 23.94
C VAL A 47 -30.00 5.36 25.09
N ALA A 48 -31.35 5.35 25.01
CA ALA A 48 -32.24 4.77 26.03
C ALA A 48 -32.55 3.28 25.82
N GLY A 49 -32.25 2.75 24.64
CA GLY A 49 -32.41 1.34 24.30
C GLY A 49 -31.34 0.50 24.98
N ASN A 50 -31.78 -0.53 25.70
CA ASN A 50 -30.98 -1.61 26.27
C ASN A 50 -30.34 -2.48 25.16
N VAL A 51 -29.66 -1.87 24.18
CA VAL A 51 -28.60 -2.58 23.46
C VAL A 51 -27.61 -2.95 24.55
N ALA A 52 -27.37 -4.24 24.75
CA ALA A 52 -26.36 -4.65 25.72
C ALA A 52 -25.03 -4.07 25.24
N TRP A 53 -24.61 -2.94 25.80
CA TRP A 53 -23.47 -2.14 25.35
C TRP A 53 -22.14 -2.92 25.43
N ASN A 54 -22.13 -4.12 26.03
CA ASN A 54 -21.07 -5.13 25.90
C ASN A 54 -20.85 -5.47 24.41
N SER A 55 -21.86 -5.24 23.58
CA SER A 55 -21.83 -5.30 22.13
C SER A 55 -21.01 -4.18 21.51
N LEU A 56 -20.92 -2.96 22.06
CA LEU A 56 -20.26 -1.83 21.38
C LEU A 56 -18.75 -1.99 21.27
N VAL A 57 -18.07 -2.37 22.36
CA VAL A 57 -16.64 -2.71 22.30
C VAL A 57 -16.44 -4.00 21.48
N GLY A 58 -17.40 -4.93 21.56
CA GLY A 58 -17.45 -6.08 20.67
C GLY A 58 -17.61 -5.70 19.18
N GLU A 59 -18.36 -4.65 18.87
CA GLU A 59 -18.58 -4.10 17.53
C GLU A 59 -17.34 -3.38 17.04
N ALA A 60 -16.71 -2.58 17.90
CA ALA A 60 -15.44 -1.92 17.61
C ALA A 60 -14.35 -2.95 17.29
N ASP A 61 -14.22 -4.01 18.10
CA ASP A 61 -13.28 -5.11 17.85
C ASP A 61 -13.65 -5.92 16.59
N ARG A 62 -14.94 -6.19 16.35
CA ARG A 62 -15.41 -6.84 15.11
C ARG A 62 -15.07 -6.01 13.87
N ALA A 63 -15.36 -4.71 13.88
CA ALA A 63 -15.07 -3.78 12.79
C ALA A 63 -13.57 -3.69 12.55
N PHE A 64 -12.77 -3.61 13.61
CA PHE A 64 -11.31 -3.59 13.52
C PHE A 64 -10.76 -4.89 12.89
N ARG A 65 -11.19 -6.06 13.37
CA ARG A 65 -10.78 -7.37 12.82
C ARG A 65 -11.22 -7.53 11.37
N LEU A 66 -12.42 -7.06 11.04
CA LEU A 66 -12.92 -7.04 9.67
C LEU A 66 -12.03 -6.17 8.78
N GLY A 67 -11.64 -4.97 9.25
CA GLY A 67 -10.68 -4.09 8.57
C GLY A 67 -9.37 -4.80 8.25
N VAL A 68 -8.76 -5.46 9.24
CA VAL A 68 -7.51 -6.23 9.06
C VAL A 68 -7.68 -7.36 8.04
N LEU A 69 -8.80 -8.09 8.09
CA LEU A 69 -9.09 -9.17 7.15
C LEU A 69 -9.27 -8.64 5.72
N LEU A 70 -10.02 -7.55 5.55
CA LEU A 70 -10.27 -6.93 4.26
C LEU A 70 -8.98 -6.38 3.65
N GLU A 71 -8.13 -5.76 4.46
CA GLU A 71 -6.84 -5.25 4.03
C GLU A 71 -5.92 -6.38 3.56
N LYS A 72 -5.84 -7.48 4.31
CA LYS A 72 -5.07 -8.68 3.92
C LYS A 72 -5.57 -9.29 2.61
N ASN A 73 -6.87 -9.18 2.34
CA ASN A 73 -7.49 -9.65 1.09
C ASN A 73 -7.40 -8.62 -0.05
N GLY A 74 -6.64 -7.53 0.13
CA GLY A 74 -6.44 -6.49 -0.88
C GLY A 74 -7.66 -5.58 -1.11
N GLN A 75 -8.65 -5.58 -0.21
CA GLN A 75 -9.87 -4.76 -0.31
C GLN A 75 -9.73 -3.46 0.49
N ALA A 76 -8.78 -2.61 0.10
CA ALA A 76 -8.37 -1.45 0.88
C ALA A 76 -9.49 -0.44 1.19
N ARG A 77 -10.40 -0.15 0.24
CA ARG A 77 -11.54 0.76 0.48
C ARG A 77 -12.48 0.23 1.56
N LYS A 78 -12.83 -1.07 1.49
CA LYS A 78 -13.69 -1.71 2.49
C LYS A 78 -12.99 -1.80 3.84
N ALA A 79 -11.68 -2.04 3.83
CA ALA A 79 -10.86 -2.03 5.04
C ALA A 79 -10.87 -0.64 5.69
N SER A 80 -10.69 0.43 4.91
CA SER A 80 -10.77 1.82 5.39
C SER A 80 -12.13 2.11 6.03
N ALA A 81 -13.24 1.73 5.38
CA ALA A 81 -14.57 1.89 5.97
C ALA A 81 -14.73 1.16 7.32
N SER A 82 -14.22 -0.07 7.42
CA SER A 82 -14.29 -0.87 8.65
C SER A 82 -13.41 -0.29 9.77
N PHE A 83 -12.23 0.23 9.42
CA PHE A 83 -11.37 0.91 10.39
C PHE A 83 -11.94 2.27 10.82
N HIS A 84 -12.63 2.99 9.94
CA HIS A 84 -13.34 4.22 10.32
C HIS A 84 -14.46 3.93 11.33
N GLU A 85 -15.26 2.88 11.08
CA GLU A 85 -16.26 2.41 12.04
C GLU A 85 -15.61 2.05 13.38
N ALA A 86 -14.54 1.25 13.36
CA ALA A 86 -13.81 0.89 14.58
C ALA A 86 -13.29 2.13 15.33
N ALA A 87 -12.66 3.08 14.64
CA ALA A 87 -12.13 4.29 15.24
C ALA A 87 -13.23 5.13 15.89
N THR A 88 -14.37 5.30 15.21
CA THR A 88 -15.53 6.01 15.78
C THR A 88 -16.03 5.34 17.06
N LEU A 89 -16.19 4.02 17.04
CA LEU A 89 -16.69 3.28 18.20
C LEU A 89 -15.72 3.30 19.39
N TYR A 90 -14.42 3.14 19.14
CA TYR A 90 -13.40 3.25 20.18
C TYR A 90 -13.30 4.68 20.75
N GLN A 91 -13.38 5.71 19.91
CA GLN A 91 -13.40 7.10 20.37
C GLN A 91 -14.61 7.37 21.28
N CYS A 92 -15.81 6.93 20.88
CA CYS A 92 -17.01 7.05 21.71
C CYS A 92 -16.86 6.37 23.07
N PHE A 93 -16.17 5.21 23.11
CA PHE A 93 -15.90 4.52 24.36
C PHE A 93 -14.94 5.32 25.27
N VAL A 94 -13.84 5.83 24.71
CA VAL A 94 -12.85 6.62 25.45
C VAL A 94 -13.48 7.90 26.02
N ASP A 95 -14.26 8.63 25.21
CA ASP A 95 -14.88 9.89 25.62
C ASP A 95 -15.91 9.74 26.74
N ARG A 96 -16.53 8.56 26.86
CA ARG A 96 -17.66 8.29 27.77
C ARG A 96 -17.37 7.14 28.73
N GLN A 97 -16.10 6.94 29.07
CA GLN A 97 -15.63 5.83 29.91
C GLN A 97 -16.41 5.71 31.24
N SER A 98 -16.72 6.82 31.91
CA SER A 98 -17.47 6.80 33.18
C SER A 98 -18.88 6.18 33.06
N GLU A 99 -19.47 6.24 31.88
CA GLU A 99 -20.77 5.64 31.56
C GLU A 99 -20.63 4.18 31.13
N PHE A 100 -19.49 3.79 30.54
CA PHE A 100 -19.28 2.48 29.89
C PHE A 100 -18.28 1.55 30.59
N GLY A 101 -17.63 1.97 31.67
CA GLY A 101 -16.62 1.17 32.37
C GLY A 101 -17.14 -0.15 32.96
N HIS A 102 -18.45 -0.25 33.18
CA HIS A 102 -19.11 -1.46 33.69
C HIS A 102 -19.46 -2.49 32.59
N VAL A 103 -19.25 -2.12 31.34
CA VAL A 103 -19.78 -2.79 30.13
C VAL A 103 -18.68 -3.51 29.35
N THR A 104 -17.44 -3.07 29.51
CA THR A 104 -16.29 -3.69 28.85
C THR A 104 -15.35 -4.33 29.88
N CYS A 105 -14.67 -5.39 29.46
CA CYS A 105 -13.54 -5.93 30.20
C CYS A 105 -12.21 -5.27 29.82
N LEU A 106 -12.19 -4.41 28.80
CA LEU A 106 -10.98 -3.72 28.36
C LEU A 106 -10.73 -2.45 29.20
N PRO A 107 -9.54 -2.31 29.80
CA PRO A 107 -9.06 -1.04 30.34
C PRO A 107 -9.14 0.08 29.29
N GLU A 108 -9.34 1.31 29.76
CA GLU A 108 -9.31 2.51 28.90
C GLU A 108 -8.00 2.63 28.14
N GLU A 109 -6.87 2.36 28.79
CA GLU A 109 -5.55 2.38 28.17
C GLU A 109 -5.46 1.43 26.96
N ASP A 110 -6.09 0.25 27.04
CA ASP A 110 -6.13 -0.71 25.93
C ASP A 110 -7.01 -0.18 24.79
N CYS A 111 -8.18 0.40 25.10
CA CYS A 111 -9.05 1.02 24.10
C CYS A 111 -8.39 2.22 23.41
N THR A 112 -7.71 3.07 24.15
CA THR A 112 -6.94 4.21 23.63
C THR A 112 -5.80 3.74 22.74
N THR A 113 -5.09 2.67 23.14
CA THR A 113 -4.03 2.06 22.32
C THR A 113 -4.59 1.49 21.01
N ILE A 114 -5.72 0.78 21.06
CA ILE A 114 -6.35 0.23 19.86
C ILE A 114 -6.87 1.35 18.95
N LEU A 115 -7.43 2.41 19.51
CA LEU A 115 -7.85 3.60 18.76
C LEU A 115 -6.67 4.25 18.05
N ALA A 116 -5.57 4.51 18.76
CA ALA A 116 -4.36 5.09 18.19
C ALA A 116 -3.80 4.22 17.03
N TYR A 117 -3.80 2.89 17.22
CA TYR A 117 -3.39 1.95 16.18
C TYR A 117 -4.36 1.93 14.99
N THR A 118 -5.67 2.04 15.24
CA THR A 118 -6.69 2.12 14.18
C THR A 118 -6.51 3.39 13.35
N CYS A 119 -6.26 4.54 13.98
CA CYS A 119 -5.93 5.79 13.29
C CYS A 119 -4.63 5.66 12.47
N LEU A 120 -3.60 4.99 13.00
CA LEU A 120 -2.36 4.68 12.27
C LEU A 120 -2.66 3.85 11.02
N ARG A 121 -3.47 2.79 11.12
CA ARG A 121 -3.85 1.94 9.97
C ARG A 121 -4.68 2.68 8.95
N LEU A 122 -5.63 3.51 9.39
CA LEU A 122 -6.37 4.40 8.49
C LEU A 122 -5.44 5.36 7.76
N ALA A 123 -4.46 5.94 8.47
CA ALA A 123 -3.50 6.86 7.88
C ALA A 123 -2.66 6.16 6.79
N PHE A 124 -2.18 4.95 7.06
CA PHE A 124 -1.48 4.13 6.07
C PHE A 124 -2.34 3.87 4.84
N LEU A 125 -3.59 3.44 5.00
CA LEU A 125 -4.49 3.20 3.86
C LEU A 125 -4.80 4.48 3.08
N ASN A 126 -4.93 5.62 3.75
CA ASN A 126 -5.16 6.90 3.08
C ASN A 126 -3.98 7.28 2.18
N LEU A 127 -2.75 7.15 2.69
CA LEU A 127 -1.55 7.42 1.91
C LEU A 127 -1.37 6.42 0.76
N ASP A 128 -1.41 5.13 1.08
CA ASP A 128 -1.05 4.06 0.16
C ASP A 128 -2.14 3.74 -0.87
N ALA A 129 -3.36 3.54 -0.39
CA ALA A 129 -4.42 2.90 -1.15
C ALA A 129 -5.59 3.81 -1.53
N LEU A 130 -5.69 5.01 -0.93
CA LEU A 130 -6.71 6.02 -1.29
C LEU A 130 -6.10 7.25 -1.96
N GLY A 131 -4.78 7.42 -1.88
CA GLY A 131 -4.08 8.53 -2.51
C GLY A 131 -4.37 9.89 -1.87
N ASP A 132 -4.72 9.92 -0.58
CA ASP A 132 -4.98 11.14 0.19
C ASP A 132 -3.89 11.36 1.26
N PRO A 133 -2.75 11.99 0.89
CA PRO A 133 -1.67 12.25 1.82
C PRO A 133 -2.05 13.27 2.91
N LYS A 134 -3.01 14.16 2.66
CA LYS A 134 -3.48 15.15 3.65
C LYS A 134 -4.29 14.49 4.76
N ALA A 135 -5.22 13.62 4.39
CA ALA A 135 -5.98 12.81 5.35
C ALA A 135 -5.03 11.89 6.13
N ALA A 136 -4.05 11.28 5.46
CA ALA A 136 -3.04 10.45 6.11
C ALA A 136 -2.23 11.24 7.15
N ALA A 137 -1.72 12.43 6.81
CA ALA A 137 -0.98 13.28 7.74
C ALA A 137 -1.82 13.65 8.97
N LYS A 138 -3.10 14.00 8.76
CA LYS A 138 -4.02 14.29 9.87
C LYS A 138 -4.19 13.08 10.80
N LEU A 139 -4.45 11.90 10.25
CA LEU A 139 -4.69 10.67 11.02
C LEU A 139 -3.42 10.18 11.75
N TYR A 140 -2.23 10.30 11.13
CA TYR A 140 -0.98 10.00 11.82
C TYR A 140 -0.73 10.96 12.98
N LYS A 141 -1.01 12.25 12.79
CA LYS A 141 -0.91 13.24 13.87
C LYS A 141 -1.93 12.98 14.99
N GLU A 142 -3.16 12.59 14.67
CA GLU A 142 -4.14 12.19 15.67
C GLU A 142 -3.68 10.95 16.44
N SER A 143 -3.13 9.95 15.74
CA SER A 143 -2.55 8.75 16.35
C SER A 143 -1.47 9.10 17.38
N THR A 144 -0.56 10.05 17.09
CA THR A 144 0.49 10.46 18.05
C THR A 144 -0.03 11.27 19.24
N LEU A 145 -1.21 11.88 19.13
CA LEU A 145 -1.84 12.61 20.24
C LEU A 145 -2.65 11.67 21.15
N ILE A 146 -3.23 10.62 20.59
CA ILE A 146 -4.04 9.62 21.31
C ILE A 146 -3.15 8.61 22.03
N ASP A 147 -2.07 8.15 21.37
CA ASP A 147 -1.17 7.13 21.90
C ASP A 147 -0.44 7.62 23.16
N PRO A 148 -0.58 6.96 24.32
CA PRO A 148 0.19 7.29 25.51
C PRO A 148 1.71 7.11 25.32
N ILE A 149 2.11 6.24 24.38
CA ILE A 149 3.51 5.98 24.03
C ILE A 149 3.63 5.96 22.49
N PRO A 150 3.62 7.14 21.84
CA PRO A 150 3.60 7.23 20.39
C PRO A 150 4.68 6.40 19.71
N SER A 151 4.27 5.58 18.74
CA SER A 151 5.21 4.77 17.97
C SER A 151 6.05 5.61 17.01
N ALA A 152 7.31 5.21 16.76
CA ALA A 152 8.14 5.82 15.72
C ALA A 152 7.48 5.72 14.33
N VAL A 153 6.71 4.65 14.09
CA VAL A 153 5.96 4.44 12.83
C VAL A 153 4.94 5.55 12.57
N SER A 154 4.24 6.04 13.60
CA SER A 154 3.28 7.14 13.44
C SER A 154 3.96 8.42 12.98
N TYR A 155 5.12 8.74 13.55
CA TYR A 155 5.90 9.92 13.16
C TYR A 155 6.55 9.78 11.77
N THR A 156 7.06 8.60 11.43
CA THR A 156 7.59 8.33 10.09
C THR A 156 6.49 8.42 9.04
N GLY A 157 5.32 7.83 9.31
CA GLY A 157 4.15 7.93 8.45
C GLY A 157 3.66 9.37 8.27
N LEU A 158 3.69 10.17 9.33
CA LEU A 158 3.40 11.61 9.27
C LEU A 158 4.39 12.34 8.34
N GLY A 159 5.69 12.13 8.52
CA GLY A 159 6.72 12.73 7.67
C GLY A 159 6.58 12.32 6.20
N ASN A 160 6.30 11.03 5.94
CA ASN A 160 6.09 10.52 4.58
C ASN A 160 4.85 11.16 3.93
N SER A 161 3.76 11.30 4.69
CA SER A 161 2.51 11.90 4.21
C SER A 161 2.68 13.39 3.90
N ILE A 162 3.44 14.11 4.72
CA ILE A 162 3.75 15.53 4.49
C ILE A 162 4.66 15.71 3.27
N GLN A 163 5.66 14.84 3.07
CA GLN A 163 6.46 14.85 1.84
C GLN A 163 5.62 14.56 0.60
N ALA A 164 4.67 13.64 0.70
CA ALA A 164 3.73 13.30 -0.37
C ALA A 164 2.80 14.46 -0.74
N ASP A 165 2.46 15.33 0.22
CA ASP A 165 1.70 16.56 0.00
C ASP A 165 2.55 17.71 -0.60
N GLY A 166 3.88 17.55 -0.60
CA GLY A 166 4.83 18.50 -1.20
C GLY A 166 5.52 19.44 -0.21
N SER A 167 5.16 19.42 1.08
CA SER A 167 5.73 20.29 2.12
C SER A 167 7.00 19.70 2.73
N VAL A 168 8.12 19.70 1.99
CA VAL A 168 9.35 19.01 2.37
C VAL A 168 9.89 19.45 3.74
N GLU A 169 9.91 20.75 4.02
CA GLU A 169 10.44 21.32 5.26
C GLU A 169 9.63 20.89 6.49
N GLU A 170 8.31 20.79 6.34
CA GLU A 170 7.40 20.37 7.42
C GLU A 170 7.53 18.87 7.75
N ALA A 171 8.13 18.08 6.87
CA ALA A 171 8.35 16.65 7.10
C ALA A 171 9.55 16.37 8.03
N ILE A 172 10.49 17.31 8.17
CA ILE A 172 11.71 17.15 8.99
C ILE A 172 11.40 16.94 10.48
N PRO A 173 10.56 17.76 11.14
CA PRO A 173 10.28 17.59 12.58
C PRO A 173 9.68 16.21 12.93
N PRO A 174 8.68 15.67 12.18
CA PRO A 174 8.20 14.30 12.40
C PRO A 174 9.31 13.24 12.33
N TYR A 175 10.20 13.27 11.33
CA TYR A 175 11.30 12.29 11.29
C TYR A 175 12.24 12.41 12.49
N ARG A 176 12.54 13.64 12.94
CA ARG A 176 13.34 13.86 14.14
C ARG A 176 12.64 13.29 15.38
N SER A 177 11.32 13.45 15.51
CA SER A 177 10.53 12.82 16.59
C SER A 177 10.57 11.29 16.52
N ALA A 178 10.47 10.69 15.33
CA ALA A 178 10.62 9.25 15.16
C ALA A 178 12.00 8.76 15.64
N LEU A 179 13.08 9.50 15.32
CA LEU A 179 14.45 9.17 15.72
C LEU A 179 14.72 9.41 17.22
N GLN A 180 13.98 10.29 17.90
CA GLN A 180 14.05 10.38 19.36
C GLN A 180 13.57 9.08 20.04
N ILE A 181 12.58 8.40 19.43
CA ILE A 181 12.05 7.13 19.94
C ILE A 181 12.94 5.96 19.50
N GLN A 182 13.38 5.95 18.24
CA GLN A 182 14.25 4.91 17.67
C GLN A 182 15.48 5.52 16.98
N PRO A 183 16.54 5.87 17.74
CA PRO A 183 17.71 6.60 17.19
C PRO A 183 18.50 5.86 16.12
N ALA A 184 18.35 4.53 16.04
CA ALA A 184 19.07 3.68 15.10
C ALA A 184 18.24 3.27 13.88
N ASP A 185 17.02 3.82 13.70
CA ASP A 185 16.19 3.49 12.55
C ASP A 185 16.79 4.10 11.27
N ARG A 186 17.40 3.23 10.46
CA ARG A 186 18.09 3.60 9.23
C ARG A 186 17.15 4.01 8.10
N ASN A 187 15.91 3.49 8.09
CA ASN A 187 14.91 3.91 7.09
C ASN A 187 14.46 5.34 7.37
N VAL A 188 14.24 5.68 8.65
CA VAL A 188 13.88 7.04 9.04
C VAL A 188 15.02 8.02 8.81
N LEU A 189 16.26 7.63 9.11
CA LEU A 189 17.44 8.43 8.77
C LEU A 189 17.54 8.70 7.27
N PHE A 190 17.25 7.70 6.43
CA PHE A 190 17.25 7.87 4.98
C PHE A 190 16.20 8.88 4.52
N HIS A 191 14.94 8.74 4.97
CA HIS A 191 13.88 9.69 4.61
C HIS A 191 14.15 11.11 5.12
N LEU A 192 14.73 11.25 6.32
CA LEU A 192 15.19 12.54 6.85
C LEU A 192 16.28 13.15 5.99
N ALA A 193 17.30 12.37 5.59
CA ALA A 193 18.39 12.86 4.76
C ALA A 193 17.88 13.33 3.38
N VAL A 194 16.95 12.60 2.77
CA VAL A 194 16.30 13.01 1.52
C VAL A 194 15.48 14.29 1.71
N ALA A 195 14.77 14.45 2.82
CA ALA A 195 14.02 15.67 3.11
C ALA A 195 14.95 16.87 3.32
N LEU A 196 16.03 16.71 4.09
CA LEU A 196 17.04 17.75 4.34
C LEU A 196 17.74 18.19 3.04
N GLU A 197 18.14 17.24 2.20
CA GLU A 197 18.77 17.56 0.90
C GLU A 197 17.80 18.39 0.03
N ARG A 198 16.53 17.99 -0.02
CA ARG A 198 15.49 18.68 -0.81
C ARG A 198 15.11 20.04 -0.23
N SER A 199 15.26 20.27 1.06
CA SER A 199 15.07 21.59 1.69
C SER A 199 16.31 22.47 1.65
N GLY A 200 17.42 22.00 1.05
CA GLY A 200 18.68 22.75 0.92
C GLY A 200 19.64 22.63 2.11
N GLU A 201 19.34 21.79 3.11
CA GLU A 201 20.18 21.50 4.27
C GLU A 201 21.23 20.42 3.93
N GLU A 202 22.04 20.66 2.89
CA GLU A 202 22.91 19.65 2.27
C GLU A 202 23.96 19.06 3.22
N HIS A 203 24.45 19.84 4.19
CA HIS A 203 25.51 19.39 5.08
C HIS A 203 25.04 18.29 6.03
N GLU A 204 23.91 18.49 6.73
CA GLU A 204 23.32 17.49 7.62
C GLU A 204 22.85 16.26 6.82
N ALA A 205 22.30 16.48 5.62
CA ALA A 205 21.92 15.39 4.74
C ALA A 205 23.11 14.48 4.38
N GLU A 206 24.25 15.05 3.97
CA GLU A 206 25.43 14.27 3.59
C GLU A 206 26.05 13.52 4.78
N GLU A 207 26.05 14.11 5.98
CA GLU A 207 26.49 13.41 7.20
C GLU A 207 25.67 12.14 7.45
N ILE A 208 24.34 12.23 7.31
CA ILE A 208 23.45 11.08 7.47
C ILE A 208 23.66 10.08 6.33
N MET A 209 23.78 10.54 5.09
CA MET A 209 24.02 9.67 3.93
C MET A 209 25.33 8.89 4.07
N GLU A 210 26.40 9.50 4.58
CA GLU A 210 27.68 8.82 4.83
C GLU A 210 27.56 7.74 5.91
N ILE A 211 26.75 7.97 6.96
CA ILE A 211 26.45 6.94 7.97
C ILE A 211 25.75 5.74 7.32
N LEU A 212 24.83 5.97 6.37
CA LEU A 212 24.07 4.93 5.69
C LEU A 212 24.89 4.18 4.64
N ARG A 213 25.83 4.86 3.98
CA ARG A 213 26.65 4.37 2.86
C ARG A 213 27.66 3.29 3.23
N ARG A 214 28.12 3.26 4.49
CA ARG A 214 29.16 2.32 4.95
C ARG A 214 28.84 0.87 4.51
N GLU A 215 29.78 0.23 3.80
CA GLU A 215 29.57 -0.97 2.98
C GLU A 215 28.99 -2.20 3.73
N GLU A 216 29.16 -2.29 5.05
CA GLU A 216 28.59 -3.36 5.87
C GLU A 216 27.09 -3.15 6.18
N SER A 217 26.55 -1.96 5.84
CA SER A 217 25.16 -1.60 6.07
C SER A 217 24.27 -2.17 4.96
N LYS A 218 23.33 -3.04 5.32
CA LYS A 218 22.24 -3.46 4.42
C LYS A 218 21.39 -2.30 3.87
N TYR A 219 21.58 -1.08 4.39
CA TYR A 219 20.89 0.15 3.99
C TYR A 219 21.68 1.00 2.99
N ALA A 220 22.90 0.59 2.62
CA ALA A 220 23.67 1.24 1.56
C ALA A 220 22.90 1.23 0.22
N CYS A 221 22.00 0.26 0.02
CA CYS A 221 21.09 0.20 -1.12
C CYS A 221 20.15 1.40 -1.21
N LEU A 222 19.74 1.99 -0.08
CA LEU A 222 18.88 3.18 -0.06
C LEU A 222 19.63 4.40 -0.62
N VAL A 223 20.88 4.59 -0.20
CA VAL A 223 21.75 5.68 -0.70
C VAL A 223 22.04 5.50 -2.18
N ASP A 224 22.34 4.28 -2.61
CA ASP A 224 22.57 3.95 -4.02
C ASP A 224 21.32 4.19 -4.88
N SER A 225 20.15 3.74 -4.39
CA SER A 225 18.85 3.98 -5.01
C SER A 225 18.55 5.46 -5.14
N TRP A 226 18.77 6.24 -4.09
CA TRP A 226 18.58 7.69 -4.13
C TRP A 226 19.51 8.37 -5.11
N GLY A 227 20.79 7.95 -5.16
CA GLY A 227 21.73 8.44 -6.17
C GLY A 227 21.23 8.21 -7.60
N TYR A 228 20.65 7.04 -7.87
CA TYR A 228 20.04 6.71 -9.15
C TYR A 228 18.81 7.59 -9.44
N VAL A 229 17.86 7.64 -8.51
CA VAL A 229 16.64 8.45 -8.64
C VAL A 229 16.99 9.91 -8.89
N ARG A 230 17.81 10.52 -8.02
CA ARG A 230 18.27 11.90 -8.10
C ARG A 230 18.93 12.22 -9.44
N TRP A 231 19.77 11.33 -9.97
CA TRP A 231 20.37 11.52 -11.29
C TRP A 231 19.33 11.58 -12.42
N HIS A 232 18.32 10.72 -12.35
CA HIS A 232 17.27 10.61 -13.34
C HIS A 232 16.19 11.68 -13.21
N THR A 233 16.08 12.33 -12.06
CA THR A 233 15.07 13.35 -11.80
C THR A 233 15.63 14.78 -11.73
N ARG A 234 16.94 14.97 -11.84
CA ARG A 234 17.62 16.30 -11.79
C ARG A 234 17.12 17.39 -12.75
N LYS A 235 16.33 17.03 -13.77
CA LYS A 235 15.76 17.96 -14.77
C LYS A 235 14.22 17.95 -14.77
N THR A 236 13.61 17.14 -13.92
CA THR A 236 12.17 16.87 -13.93
C THR A 236 11.56 17.52 -12.69
N GLU A 237 10.87 18.63 -12.90
CA GLU A 237 10.06 19.29 -11.87
C GLU A 237 8.59 19.27 -12.31
N PRO A 238 7.64 18.83 -11.45
CA PRO A 238 7.84 18.37 -10.07
C PRO A 238 8.34 16.92 -9.98
N LEU A 239 9.19 16.67 -8.98
CA LEU A 239 9.58 15.34 -8.53
C LEU A 239 8.37 14.58 -7.96
N ASN A 240 7.83 13.61 -8.71
CA ASN A 240 6.80 12.67 -8.22
C ASN A 240 7.42 11.64 -7.27
N LEU A 241 7.90 12.09 -6.11
CA LEU A 241 8.45 11.27 -5.04
C LEU A 241 7.42 11.06 -3.92
N TYR A 242 7.61 10.02 -3.09
CA TYR A 242 6.82 9.77 -1.86
C TYR A 242 5.32 9.52 -2.09
N ARG A 243 4.94 8.96 -3.24
CA ARG A 243 3.54 8.59 -3.52
C ARG A 243 3.22 7.19 -2.99
N GLY A 244 2.02 7.01 -2.46
CA GLY A 244 1.47 5.67 -2.20
C GLY A 244 1.21 4.90 -3.49
N THR A 245 1.00 3.59 -3.38
CA THR A 245 0.85 2.70 -4.55
C THR A 245 -0.28 3.17 -5.45
N ARG A 246 -1.46 3.53 -4.90
CA ARG A 246 -2.57 4.03 -5.71
C ARG A 246 -2.18 5.24 -6.54
N SER A 247 -1.54 6.24 -5.93
CA SER A 247 -1.16 7.47 -6.64
C SER A 247 -0.11 7.22 -7.72
N MET A 248 0.78 6.22 -7.52
CA MET A 248 1.70 5.77 -8.57
C MET A 248 0.93 5.14 -9.73
N LEU A 249 -0.01 4.24 -9.45
CA LEU A 249 -0.81 3.59 -10.49
C LEU A 249 -1.72 4.59 -11.23
N GLU A 250 -2.32 5.57 -10.53
CA GLU A 250 -3.09 6.65 -11.15
C GLU A 250 -2.27 7.45 -12.16
N LEU A 251 -1.04 7.83 -11.78
CA LEU A 251 -0.13 8.54 -12.67
C LEU A 251 0.26 7.70 -13.90
N ALA A 252 0.57 6.42 -13.68
CA ALA A 252 0.92 5.49 -14.77
C ALA A 252 -0.26 5.26 -15.72
N LEU A 253 -1.46 5.01 -15.18
CA LEU A 253 -2.66 4.74 -15.97
C LEU A 253 -3.11 5.99 -16.72
N GLN A 254 -3.04 7.17 -16.11
CA GLN A 254 -3.31 8.43 -16.81
C GLN A 254 -2.35 8.63 -17.99
N ALA A 255 -1.07 8.29 -17.82
CA ALA A 255 -0.09 8.33 -18.92
C ALA A 255 -0.37 7.28 -20.00
N ALA A 256 -0.96 6.15 -19.66
CA ALA A 256 -1.29 5.06 -20.58
C ALA A 256 -2.63 5.25 -21.32
N LEU A 257 -3.52 6.14 -20.81
CA LEU A 257 -4.88 6.35 -21.34
C LEU A 257 -4.94 6.46 -22.87
N PRO A 258 -4.06 7.23 -23.57
CA PRO A 258 -4.13 7.33 -25.02
C PRO A 258 -4.00 5.98 -25.75
N LEU A 259 -3.21 5.04 -25.22
CA LEU A 259 -3.07 3.69 -25.78
C LEU A 259 -4.19 2.75 -25.30
N VAL A 260 -4.66 2.91 -24.06
CA VAL A 260 -5.80 2.15 -23.54
C VAL A 260 -7.06 2.44 -24.36
N GLU A 261 -7.32 3.70 -24.69
CA GLU A 261 -8.46 4.12 -25.54
C GLU A 261 -8.39 3.57 -26.97
N GLN A 262 -7.19 3.25 -27.45
CA GLN A 262 -6.95 2.61 -28.74
C GLN A 262 -7.08 1.07 -28.68
N GLY A 263 -7.47 0.51 -27.53
CA GLY A 263 -7.63 -0.93 -27.33
C GLY A 263 -6.33 -1.65 -26.96
N GLY A 264 -5.31 -0.94 -26.47
CA GLY A 264 -4.09 -1.56 -25.99
C GLY A 264 -4.30 -2.38 -24.71
N LEU A 265 -3.48 -3.41 -24.55
CA LEU A 265 -3.56 -4.36 -23.44
C LEU A 265 -3.20 -3.68 -22.12
N VAL A 266 -3.97 -3.99 -21.07
CA VAL A 266 -3.72 -3.58 -19.69
C VAL A 266 -3.43 -4.84 -18.87
N CYS A 267 -2.18 -5.03 -18.51
CA CYS A 267 -1.70 -6.24 -17.86
C CYS A 267 -1.15 -5.97 -16.46
N GLU A 268 -1.32 -6.94 -15.57
CA GLU A 268 -0.66 -7.02 -14.27
C GLU A 268 -0.01 -8.39 -14.11
N PHE A 269 1.26 -8.41 -13.72
CA PHE A 269 2.06 -9.60 -13.53
C PHE A 269 2.46 -9.70 -12.06
N GLY A 270 2.02 -10.77 -11.39
CA GLY A 270 2.14 -10.94 -9.94
C GLY A 270 0.96 -10.35 -9.16
N VAL A 271 -0.26 -10.76 -9.53
CA VAL A 271 -1.49 -10.18 -8.97
C VAL A 271 -1.70 -10.46 -7.48
N GLY A 272 -1.26 -11.62 -6.98
CA GLY A 272 -1.46 -12.06 -5.60
C GLY A 272 -2.91 -11.95 -5.13
N SER A 273 -3.17 -11.08 -4.14
CA SER A 273 -4.51 -10.83 -3.58
C SER A 273 -5.42 -9.95 -4.45
N GLY A 274 -4.89 -9.37 -5.54
CA GLY A 274 -5.57 -8.44 -6.43
C GLY A 274 -5.67 -7.01 -5.89
N ARG A 275 -4.82 -6.59 -4.95
CA ARG A 275 -4.87 -5.25 -4.35
C ARG A 275 -4.64 -4.15 -5.39
N SER A 276 -3.48 -4.16 -6.06
CA SER A 276 -3.11 -3.30 -7.18
C SER A 276 -4.11 -3.40 -8.33
N MET A 277 -4.50 -4.61 -8.71
CA MET A 277 -5.45 -4.76 -9.82
C MET A 277 -6.83 -4.17 -9.54
N ARG A 278 -7.29 -4.17 -8.28
CA ARG A 278 -8.50 -3.43 -7.88
C ARG A 278 -8.33 -1.93 -8.05
N PHE A 279 -7.16 -1.37 -7.76
CA PHE A 279 -6.91 0.04 -8.04
C PHE A 279 -7.01 0.32 -9.54
N THR A 280 -6.37 -0.50 -10.38
CA THR A 280 -6.46 -0.39 -11.84
C THR A 280 -7.91 -0.42 -12.33
N GLN A 281 -8.71 -1.37 -11.82
CA GLN A 281 -10.14 -1.47 -12.11
C GLN A 281 -10.95 -0.25 -11.67
N GLU A 282 -10.63 0.35 -10.52
CA GLU A 282 -11.33 1.52 -10.00
C GLU A 282 -10.97 2.81 -10.74
N ILE A 283 -9.77 2.87 -11.33
CA ILE A 283 -9.24 4.05 -12.03
C ILE A 283 -9.69 4.08 -13.49
N LEU A 284 -9.71 2.92 -14.16
CA LEU A 284 -10.09 2.80 -15.56
C LEU A 284 -11.60 2.63 -15.75
N PRO A 285 -12.13 2.94 -16.95
CA PRO A 285 -13.52 2.62 -17.28
C PRO A 285 -13.82 1.12 -17.10
N LEU A 286 -15.00 0.79 -16.60
CA LEU A 286 -15.46 -0.61 -16.40
C LEU A 286 -15.49 -1.45 -17.69
N THR A 287 -15.44 -0.79 -18.85
CA THR A 287 -15.38 -1.44 -20.17
C THR A 287 -14.00 -1.96 -20.54
N THR A 288 -12.95 -1.47 -19.87
CA THR A 288 -11.56 -1.86 -20.11
C THR A 288 -11.34 -3.31 -19.68
N GLU A 289 -10.72 -4.10 -20.56
CA GLU A 289 -10.35 -5.47 -20.27
C GLU A 289 -9.00 -5.50 -19.52
N LEU A 290 -8.95 -6.19 -18.38
CA LEU A 290 -7.75 -6.33 -17.55
C LEU A 290 -7.26 -7.77 -17.56
N HIS A 291 -5.94 -7.94 -17.69
CA HIS A 291 -5.30 -9.25 -17.72
C HIS A 291 -4.34 -9.41 -16.54
N GLY A 292 -4.69 -10.30 -15.62
CA GLY A 292 -3.86 -10.63 -14.47
C GLY A 292 -3.12 -11.95 -14.67
N PHE A 293 -1.81 -11.96 -14.48
CA PHE A 293 -0.96 -13.16 -14.58
C PHE A 293 -0.36 -13.49 -13.21
N ASP A 294 -0.56 -14.71 -12.73
CA ASP A 294 0.05 -15.16 -11.47
C ASP A 294 -0.04 -16.69 -11.35
N THR A 295 0.85 -17.30 -10.58
CA THR A 295 0.70 -18.70 -10.16
C THR A 295 -0.37 -18.87 -9.06
N PHE A 296 -0.60 -17.82 -8.28
CA PHE A 296 -1.33 -17.76 -7.01
C PHE A 296 -0.76 -18.68 -5.92
N THR A 297 0.37 -19.31 -6.19
CA THR A 297 1.06 -20.21 -5.26
C THR A 297 2.23 -19.55 -4.56
N GLY A 298 2.51 -18.28 -4.88
CA GLY A 298 3.63 -17.50 -4.33
C GLY A 298 4.88 -17.61 -5.20
N LEU A 299 6.00 -17.09 -4.66
CA LEU A 299 7.27 -17.06 -5.39
C LEU A 299 7.72 -18.45 -5.86
N PRO A 300 8.14 -18.62 -7.12
CA PRO A 300 8.61 -19.91 -7.63
C PRO A 300 9.98 -20.32 -7.05
N GLN A 301 10.75 -19.36 -6.55
CA GLN A 301 12.07 -19.54 -5.95
C GLN A 301 12.26 -18.51 -4.82
N PRO A 302 13.23 -18.70 -3.90
CA PRO A 302 13.50 -17.73 -2.85
C PRO A 302 13.95 -16.37 -3.40
N TRP A 303 13.60 -15.30 -2.68
CA TRP A 303 14.03 -13.92 -2.96
C TRP A 303 14.48 -13.23 -1.67
N GLY A 304 15.77 -12.90 -1.57
CA GLY A 304 16.34 -12.37 -0.33
C GLY A 304 16.11 -13.29 0.86
N ASN A 305 15.32 -12.84 1.85
CA ASN A 305 14.93 -13.65 3.02
C ASN A 305 13.57 -14.34 2.85
N GLU A 306 12.87 -14.08 1.74
CA GLU A 306 11.57 -14.67 1.46
C GLU A 306 11.74 -16.08 0.86
N PRO A 307 11.19 -17.12 1.50
CA PRO A 307 11.23 -18.47 0.95
C PRO A 307 10.35 -18.61 -0.29
N ALA A 308 10.62 -19.65 -1.08
CA ALA A 308 9.70 -20.05 -2.15
C ALA A 308 8.29 -20.31 -1.58
N GLY A 309 7.26 -19.86 -2.30
CA GLY A 309 5.87 -19.88 -1.85
C GLY A 309 5.45 -18.70 -0.97
N SER A 310 6.36 -17.76 -0.64
CA SER A 310 5.96 -16.46 -0.07
C SER A 310 4.94 -15.76 -0.96
N TYR A 311 4.06 -14.97 -0.34
CA TYR A 311 2.94 -14.24 -0.98
C TYR A 311 1.84 -15.12 -1.60
N SER A 312 1.82 -16.42 -1.31
CA SER A 312 0.78 -17.34 -1.76
C SER A 312 -0.62 -16.95 -1.26
N THR A 313 -1.60 -16.98 -2.16
CA THR A 313 -3.03 -16.94 -1.80
C THR A 313 -3.62 -18.33 -1.60
N GLY A 314 -2.77 -19.37 -1.54
CA GLY A 314 -3.20 -20.77 -1.52
C GLY A 314 -3.82 -21.21 -2.85
N GLY A 315 -3.38 -20.62 -3.96
CA GLY A 315 -3.88 -20.90 -5.31
C GLY A 315 -5.24 -20.26 -5.62
N ARG A 316 -5.75 -19.40 -4.74
CA ARG A 316 -7.05 -18.72 -4.88
C ARG A 316 -6.90 -17.48 -5.76
N VAL A 317 -7.64 -17.48 -6.86
CA VAL A 317 -7.76 -16.32 -7.75
C VAL A 317 -8.71 -15.30 -7.10
N PRO A 318 -8.36 -14.00 -7.07
CA PRO A 318 -9.23 -12.99 -6.47
C PRO A 318 -10.52 -12.82 -7.29
N VAL A 319 -11.63 -12.58 -6.60
CA VAL A 319 -12.90 -12.22 -7.23
C VAL A 319 -12.89 -10.71 -7.48
N MET A 320 -13.17 -10.33 -8.73
CA MET A 320 -13.21 -8.94 -9.19
C MET A 320 -14.40 -8.74 -10.11
N ASP A 321 -14.91 -7.51 -10.14
CA ASP A 321 -16.01 -7.13 -11.02
C ASP A 321 -15.50 -6.88 -12.46
N GLY A 322 -16.35 -6.47 -13.40
CA GLY A 322 -15.92 -6.01 -14.73
C GLY A 322 -15.29 -7.10 -15.63
N LYS A 323 -14.52 -6.66 -16.63
CA LYS A 323 -13.87 -7.54 -17.62
C LYS A 323 -12.45 -7.88 -17.18
N VAL A 324 -12.33 -8.78 -16.21
CA VAL A 324 -11.04 -9.22 -15.68
C VAL A 324 -10.82 -10.68 -16.05
N GLN A 325 -9.68 -10.97 -16.70
CA GLN A 325 -9.25 -12.33 -17.01
C GLN A 325 -7.97 -12.66 -16.25
N PHE A 326 -7.95 -13.81 -15.59
CA PHE A 326 -6.78 -14.32 -14.89
C PHE A 326 -6.14 -15.47 -15.64
N HIS A 327 -4.83 -15.39 -15.81
CA HIS A 327 -3.98 -16.37 -16.46
C HIS A 327 -3.14 -17.05 -15.39
N LYS A 328 -3.62 -18.20 -14.91
CA LYS A 328 -2.98 -18.94 -13.83
C LYS A 328 -1.82 -19.79 -14.34
N GLY A 329 -0.60 -19.52 -13.88
CA GLY A 329 0.59 -20.29 -14.25
C GLY A 329 1.87 -19.43 -14.19
N LEU A 330 2.99 -20.03 -14.59
CA LEU A 330 4.25 -19.30 -14.75
C LEU A 330 4.16 -18.40 -15.98
N PHE A 331 4.83 -17.23 -15.94
CA PHE A 331 4.77 -16.24 -17.01
C PHE A 331 5.16 -16.80 -18.38
N GLY A 332 6.24 -17.59 -18.45
CA GLY A 332 6.66 -18.27 -19.68
C GLY A 332 5.65 -19.27 -20.26
N GLU A 333 4.73 -19.79 -19.44
CA GLU A 333 3.68 -20.72 -19.88
C GLU A 333 2.39 -19.99 -20.27
N THR A 334 2.11 -18.84 -19.65
CA THR A 334 0.81 -18.15 -19.78
C THR A 334 0.80 -17.04 -20.82
N ILE A 335 1.91 -16.33 -21.02
CA ILE A 335 1.93 -15.13 -21.89
C ILE A 335 1.82 -15.51 -23.37
N ALA A 336 2.57 -16.53 -23.82
CA ALA A 336 2.56 -16.91 -25.24
C ALA A 336 1.18 -17.39 -25.74
N PRO A 337 0.44 -18.26 -25.03
CA PRO A 337 -0.94 -18.60 -25.40
C PRO A 337 -1.88 -17.40 -25.40
N PHE A 338 -1.77 -16.51 -24.40
CA PHE A 338 -2.55 -15.28 -24.32
C PHE A 338 -2.31 -14.37 -25.53
N LEU A 339 -1.05 -14.08 -25.89
CA LEU A 339 -0.75 -13.22 -27.03
C LEU A 339 -1.18 -13.85 -28.36
N LYS A 340 -1.18 -15.18 -28.46
CA LYS A 340 -1.71 -15.89 -29.63
C LYS A 340 -3.23 -15.71 -29.77
N GLU A 341 -3.96 -15.73 -28.66
CA GLU A 341 -5.41 -15.47 -28.62
C GLU A 341 -5.74 -14.04 -29.05
N ARG A 342 -4.95 -13.06 -28.59
CA ARG A 342 -5.15 -11.64 -28.90
C ARG A 342 -4.78 -11.27 -30.34
N GLY A 343 -3.93 -12.06 -30.97
CA GLY A 343 -3.50 -11.87 -32.36
C GLY A 343 -2.30 -10.94 -32.52
N PRO A 344 -1.81 -10.78 -33.76
CA PRO A 344 -0.56 -10.07 -34.05
C PRO A 344 -0.63 -8.56 -33.81
N GLU A 345 -1.81 -7.95 -33.99
CA GLU A 345 -2.06 -6.51 -33.88
C GLU A 345 -2.22 -6.01 -32.44
N ALA A 346 -2.28 -6.92 -31.46
CA ALA A 346 -2.35 -6.54 -30.06
C ALA A 346 -1.06 -5.80 -29.67
N PHE A 347 -1.20 -4.73 -28.88
CA PHE A 347 -0.08 -3.94 -28.37
C PHE A 347 -0.29 -3.64 -26.89
N LEU A 348 0.80 -3.45 -26.16
CA LEU A 348 0.78 -3.22 -24.72
C LEU A 348 0.60 -1.72 -24.44
N ALA A 349 -0.50 -1.34 -23.79
CA ALA A 349 -0.68 0.03 -23.29
C ALA A 349 -0.04 0.20 -21.91
N TYR A 350 -0.29 -0.75 -21.02
CA TYR A 350 0.09 -0.69 -19.61
C TYR A 350 0.50 -2.08 -19.09
N ALA A 351 1.61 -2.13 -18.34
CA ALA A 351 1.99 -3.28 -17.54
C ALA A 351 2.35 -2.85 -16.12
N ASN A 352 1.75 -3.49 -15.11
CA ASN A 352 2.28 -3.50 -13.74
C ASN A 352 3.08 -4.80 -13.55
N ILE A 353 4.38 -4.68 -13.27
CA ILE A 353 5.29 -5.80 -13.02
C ILE A 353 5.59 -5.80 -11.52
N ASP A 354 5.07 -6.80 -10.81
CA ASP A 354 5.17 -6.98 -9.37
C ASP A 354 5.55 -8.45 -9.11
N CYS A 355 6.77 -8.84 -9.46
CA CYS A 355 7.16 -10.25 -9.44
C CYS A 355 8.45 -10.55 -8.68
N ASP A 356 9.09 -9.51 -8.12
CA ASP A 356 10.30 -9.51 -7.29
C ASP A 356 11.58 -10.05 -7.96
N LEU A 357 11.45 -11.03 -8.85
CA LEU A 357 12.52 -11.86 -9.36
C LEU A 357 13.00 -11.39 -10.73
N TYR A 358 14.32 -11.33 -10.89
CA TYR A 358 14.98 -11.14 -12.19
C TYR A 358 14.43 -12.07 -13.28
N SER A 359 14.36 -13.38 -13.02
CA SER A 359 13.94 -14.38 -14.02
C SER A 359 12.49 -14.19 -14.45
N SER A 360 11.60 -13.90 -13.50
CA SER A 360 10.19 -13.66 -13.78
C SER A 360 10.00 -12.37 -14.59
N THR A 361 10.70 -11.29 -14.22
CA THR A 361 10.68 -10.03 -14.97
C THR A 361 11.22 -10.24 -16.39
N LEU A 362 12.31 -11.00 -16.54
CA LEU A 362 12.89 -11.28 -17.84
C LEU A 362 11.92 -12.07 -18.74
N ASP A 363 11.29 -13.12 -18.21
CA ASP A 363 10.29 -13.91 -18.94
C ASP A 363 9.14 -13.03 -19.46
N ILE A 364 8.65 -12.10 -18.64
CA ILE A 364 7.58 -11.16 -19.02
C ILE A 364 8.05 -10.26 -20.16
N LEU A 365 9.18 -9.58 -19.98
CA LEU A 365 9.68 -8.60 -20.93
C LEU A 365 10.10 -9.24 -22.27
N GLU A 366 10.71 -10.43 -22.22
CA GLU A 366 11.04 -11.21 -23.42
C GLU A 366 9.79 -11.71 -24.14
N ALA A 367 8.77 -12.20 -23.43
CA ALA A 367 7.55 -12.68 -24.07
C ALA A 367 6.73 -11.52 -24.67
N MET A 368 6.71 -10.36 -24.02
CA MET A 368 5.95 -9.18 -24.43
C MET A 368 6.68 -8.29 -25.45
N HIS A 369 7.95 -8.55 -25.77
CA HIS A 369 8.78 -7.59 -26.52
C HIS A 369 8.15 -7.11 -27.83
N GLY A 370 7.53 -8.01 -28.61
CA GLY A 370 6.86 -7.70 -29.87
C GLY A 370 5.48 -7.02 -29.73
N ARG A 371 5.12 -6.60 -28.51
CA ARG A 371 3.88 -5.89 -28.17
C ARG A 371 4.15 -4.51 -27.59
N VAL A 372 5.40 -4.23 -27.21
CA VAL A 372 5.81 -2.93 -26.67
C VAL A 372 5.84 -1.92 -27.82
N VAL A 373 5.24 -0.74 -27.60
CA VAL A 373 5.15 0.34 -28.58
C VAL A 373 5.53 1.68 -27.94
N PRO A 374 5.89 2.71 -28.73
CA PRO A 374 6.05 4.06 -28.19
C PRO A 374 4.79 4.50 -27.43
N GLY A 375 4.98 4.98 -26.20
CA GLY A 375 3.92 5.34 -25.28
C GLY A 375 3.52 4.25 -24.28
N THR A 376 3.96 2.99 -24.45
CA THR A 376 3.71 1.92 -23.47
C THR A 376 4.22 2.36 -22.10
N ILE A 377 3.37 2.20 -21.07
CA ILE A 377 3.70 2.49 -19.68
C ILE A 377 3.97 1.18 -18.93
N ILE A 378 5.09 1.14 -18.20
CA ILE A 378 5.45 0.01 -17.36
C ILE A 378 5.70 0.52 -15.95
N VAL A 379 5.04 -0.09 -14.98
CA VAL A 379 5.27 0.10 -13.55
C VAL A 379 6.04 -1.10 -13.03
N PHE A 380 7.10 -0.85 -12.26
CA PHE A 380 7.86 -1.87 -11.56
C PHE A 380 7.65 -1.69 -10.05
N ASP A 381 7.34 -2.79 -9.36
CA ASP A 381 7.32 -2.87 -7.91
C ASP A 381 8.69 -3.30 -7.36
N GLU A 382 9.05 -2.85 -6.16
CA GLU A 382 10.38 -3.12 -5.58
C GLU A 382 11.56 -2.81 -6.54
N TYR A 383 11.43 -1.81 -7.40
CA TYR A 383 12.45 -1.46 -8.40
C TYR A 383 13.71 -0.82 -7.81
N ILE A 384 13.59 -0.26 -6.59
CA ILE A 384 14.65 0.43 -5.85
C ILE A 384 14.53 0.10 -4.36
N GLY A 385 15.49 0.54 -3.55
CA GLY A 385 15.33 0.61 -2.09
C GLY A 385 15.64 -0.68 -1.33
N HIS A 386 15.71 -1.84 -1.98
CA HIS A 386 16.08 -3.12 -1.34
C HIS A 386 17.53 -3.56 -1.67
N PRO A 387 18.15 -4.46 -0.88
CA PRO A 387 19.58 -4.79 -1.00
C PRO A 387 20.02 -5.35 -2.37
N THR A 388 19.09 -5.97 -3.11
CA THR A 388 19.35 -6.63 -4.40
C THR A 388 18.73 -5.90 -5.59
N TRP A 389 18.34 -4.63 -5.43
CA TRP A 389 17.59 -3.89 -6.44
C TRP A 389 18.27 -3.83 -7.80
N ARG A 390 19.61 -3.80 -7.86
CA ARG A 390 20.36 -3.81 -9.11
C ARG A 390 20.45 -5.18 -9.78
N GLN A 391 20.08 -6.25 -9.10
CA GLN A 391 20.20 -7.64 -9.57
C GLN A 391 18.86 -8.22 -10.03
N ASP A 392 17.75 -7.64 -9.59
CA ASP A 392 16.38 -8.15 -9.79
C ASP A 392 15.68 -7.48 -10.99
N GLU A 393 14.50 -6.88 -10.78
CA GLU A 393 13.69 -6.29 -11.87
C GLU A 393 14.45 -5.23 -12.67
N PHE A 394 15.23 -4.38 -11.98
CA PHE A 394 16.12 -3.39 -12.62
C PHE A 394 17.06 -4.02 -13.63
N ARG A 395 17.66 -5.16 -13.27
CA ARG A 395 18.63 -5.82 -14.15
C ARG A 395 17.94 -6.36 -15.39
N ALA A 396 16.81 -7.04 -15.22
CA ALA A 396 16.02 -7.57 -16.32
C ALA A 396 15.64 -6.44 -17.28
N TRP A 397 15.11 -5.33 -16.75
CA TRP A 397 14.77 -4.14 -17.53
C TRP A 397 15.95 -3.57 -18.31
N ARG A 398 17.11 -3.40 -17.66
CA ARG A 398 18.30 -2.84 -18.32
C ARG A 398 18.82 -3.75 -19.44
N GLU A 399 18.79 -5.06 -19.23
CA GLU A 399 19.24 -6.03 -20.22
C GLU A 399 18.29 -6.11 -21.41
N THR A 400 16.97 -6.08 -21.20
CA THR A 400 15.97 -6.11 -22.28
C THR A 400 15.95 -4.82 -23.08
N CYS A 401 16.03 -3.66 -22.42
CA CYS A 401 16.16 -2.38 -23.13
C CYS A 401 17.39 -2.35 -24.04
N LYS A 402 18.53 -2.87 -23.57
CA LYS A 402 19.73 -2.97 -24.40
C LYS A 402 19.56 -3.96 -25.55
N ARG A 403 18.90 -5.10 -25.30
CA ARG A 403 18.72 -6.18 -26.28
C ARG A 403 17.76 -5.79 -27.39
N PHE A 404 16.64 -5.16 -27.05
CA PHE A 404 15.59 -4.78 -27.99
C PHE A 404 15.73 -3.34 -28.50
N GLY A 405 16.65 -2.56 -27.94
CA GLY A 405 16.92 -1.19 -28.39
C GLY A 405 15.94 -0.15 -27.83
N TRP A 406 15.23 -0.46 -26.75
CA TRP A 406 14.18 0.40 -26.20
C TRP A 406 14.71 1.72 -25.65
N LYS A 407 14.12 2.79 -26.20
CA LYS A 407 14.03 4.16 -25.72
C LYS A 407 13.13 4.29 -24.50
N TYR A 408 13.54 4.90 -23.39
CA TYR A 408 12.60 5.16 -22.31
C TYR A 408 12.90 6.41 -21.47
N GLU A 409 11.88 6.90 -20.78
CA GLU A 409 11.95 7.94 -19.76
C GLU A 409 11.26 7.49 -18.46
N TYR A 410 11.71 8.00 -17.32
CA TYR A 410 11.04 7.79 -16.04
C TYR A 410 10.02 8.89 -15.79
N LEU A 411 8.79 8.51 -15.45
CA LEU A 411 7.72 9.45 -15.10
C LEU A 411 7.64 9.71 -13.59
N ALA A 412 7.97 8.72 -12.76
CA ALA A 412 7.98 8.84 -11.32
C ALA A 412 8.80 7.74 -10.64
N PHE A 413 9.15 7.99 -9.39
CA PHE A 413 9.72 7.01 -8.45
C PHE A 413 9.05 7.19 -7.10
N SER A 414 8.75 6.12 -6.39
CA SER A 414 8.31 6.22 -4.99
C SER A 414 9.36 5.61 -4.08
N LEU A 415 9.87 6.42 -3.15
CA LEU A 415 10.77 5.94 -2.10
C LEU A 415 10.01 5.26 -0.94
N THR A 416 8.68 5.37 -0.90
CA THR A 416 7.85 4.75 0.14
C THR A 416 7.31 3.39 -0.28
N THR A 417 7.07 3.20 -1.58
CA THR A 417 6.59 1.93 -2.15
C THR A 417 7.64 1.26 -3.04
N ASN A 418 8.84 1.82 -3.15
CA ASN A 418 9.93 1.32 -4.00
C ASN A 418 9.61 1.22 -5.50
N GLN A 419 8.54 1.87 -5.95
CA GLN A 419 8.05 1.77 -7.33
C GLN A 419 8.75 2.71 -8.30
N ALA A 420 8.78 2.33 -9.58
CA ALA A 420 9.15 3.21 -10.68
C ALA A 420 8.15 3.13 -11.83
N ILE A 421 7.87 4.27 -12.47
CA ILE A 421 7.03 4.35 -13.67
C ILE A 421 7.91 4.72 -14.85
N VAL A 422 7.82 3.92 -15.90
CA VAL A 422 8.59 4.08 -17.12
C VAL A 422 7.66 4.25 -18.31
N ARG A 423 8.00 5.16 -19.21
CA ARG A 423 7.37 5.30 -20.52
C ARG A 423 8.37 4.93 -21.61
N ILE A 424 7.95 4.07 -22.52
CA ILE A 424 8.69 3.76 -23.74
C ILE A 424 8.58 4.95 -24.71
N THR A 425 9.72 5.43 -25.19
CA THR A 425 9.81 6.52 -26.17
C THR A 425 10.14 6.01 -27.57
N GLU A 426 10.85 4.89 -27.67
CA GLU A 426 11.19 4.20 -28.91
C GLU A 426 11.20 2.69 -28.64
N ALA A 427 10.56 1.89 -29.49
CA ALA A 427 10.39 0.45 -29.31
C ALA A 427 10.92 -0.35 -30.50
#